data_AF-R9K5Y7-F1
#
_entry.id   AF-R9K5Y7-F1
#
_cell.length_a   1.000
_cell.length_b   1.000
_cell.length_c   1.000
_cell.angle_alpha   90.00
_cell.angle_beta   90.00
_cell.angle_gamma   90.00
#
_symmetry.space_group_name_H-M   'P 1'
#
loop_
_entity.id
_entity.type
_entity.pdbx_description
1 polymer ?
#
loop_
_entity_poly.entity_id
_entity_poly.type
_entity_poly.pdbx_seq_one_letter_code
_entity_poly.pdbx_strand_id
1 'polypeptide(L)'
;MNTYTTSEVAKIIGIHPNTVRLYEEWELIPKAERKANGYRVFTDFHIEQFRLARTAFQIEVLQNGLRKKIVETVKVSAKKDFDQALVLANEYLSQIQKEVRNAEEAIAITRQILEGRAISETPPLCLKRKEVSEYLNISMDTLRNWELNGLMRIKRKQNGYRYYTDEDIKRLKIIRSLRCANYSLEAILRMLHALSDDPHTNIKRVLNTPKDDTDIISVCDRLIISLQRAAENAKKMIGILNDMKSIFS
;
A
#
# COMPACT_ATOMS: atom_id res chain seq x y z
N MET A 1 -37.03 10.70 9.48
CA MET A 1 -35.59 10.95 9.36
C MET A 1 -35.11 11.52 10.67
N ASN A 2 -34.21 10.83 11.35
CA ASN A 2 -33.70 11.28 12.64
C ASN A 2 -32.73 12.44 12.42
N THR A 3 -32.58 13.28 13.44
CA THR A 3 -31.63 14.39 13.43
C THR A 3 -30.67 14.31 14.59
N TYR A 4 -29.44 14.75 14.38
CA TYR A 4 -28.34 14.61 15.34
C TYR A 4 -27.55 15.91 15.45
N THR A 5 -27.08 16.20 16.65
CA THR A 5 -26.10 17.25 16.96
C THR A 5 -24.68 16.77 16.68
N THR A 6 -23.71 17.70 16.64
CA THR A 6 -22.29 17.36 16.48
C THR A 6 -21.80 16.38 17.55
N SER A 7 -22.23 16.56 18.80
CA SER A 7 -21.81 15.69 19.92
C SER A 7 -22.40 14.29 19.82
N GLU A 8 -23.64 14.16 19.34
CA GLU A 8 -24.27 12.85 19.11
C GLU A 8 -23.58 12.10 17.96
N VAL A 9 -23.30 12.78 16.85
CA VAL A 9 -22.53 12.19 15.74
C VAL A 9 -21.15 11.73 16.22
N ALA A 10 -20.43 12.59 16.96
CA ALA A 10 -19.13 12.28 17.53
C ALA A 10 -19.17 11.00 18.39
N LYS A 11 -20.21 10.86 19.24
CA LYS A 11 -20.43 9.69 20.08
C LYS A 11 -20.77 8.43 19.26
N ILE A 12 -21.66 8.53 18.28
CA ILE A 12 -22.08 7.41 17.42
C ILE A 12 -20.90 6.87 16.59
N ILE A 13 -20.08 7.77 16.04
CA ILE A 13 -18.97 7.43 15.15
C ILE A 13 -17.67 7.10 15.92
N GLY A 14 -17.59 7.50 17.20
CA GLY A 14 -16.40 7.30 18.04
C GLY A 14 -15.25 8.22 17.65
N ILE A 15 -15.54 9.50 17.38
CA ILE A 15 -14.55 10.51 16.99
C ILE A 15 -14.71 11.79 17.82
N HIS A 16 -13.69 12.63 17.83
CA HIS A 16 -13.77 13.92 18.51
C HIS A 16 -14.73 14.88 17.76
N PRO A 17 -15.50 15.76 18.45
CA PRO A 17 -16.39 16.73 17.80
C PRO A 17 -15.71 17.64 16.76
N ASN A 18 -14.44 18.00 16.96
CA ASN A 18 -13.69 18.75 15.93
C ASN A 18 -13.44 17.92 14.67
N THR A 19 -13.29 16.59 14.76
CA THR A 19 -13.15 15.72 13.60
C THR A 19 -14.41 15.69 12.76
N VAL A 20 -15.60 15.78 13.38
CA VAL A 20 -16.88 15.94 12.66
C VAL A 20 -16.85 17.20 11.79
N ARG A 21 -16.32 18.31 12.33
CA ARG A 21 -16.19 19.59 11.60
C ARG A 21 -15.19 19.50 10.44
N LEU A 22 -14.06 18.83 10.64
CA LEU A 22 -13.08 18.62 9.57
C LEU A 22 -13.63 17.79 8.42
N TYR A 23 -14.45 16.77 8.71
CA TYR A 23 -15.04 15.95 7.65
C TYR A 23 -16.02 16.76 6.79
N GLU A 24 -16.78 17.67 7.41
CA GLU A 24 -17.62 18.64 6.69
C GLU A 24 -16.78 19.60 5.86
N GLU A 25 -15.75 20.20 6.45
CA GLU A 25 -14.85 21.15 5.78
C GLU A 25 -14.15 20.52 4.57
N TRP A 26 -13.73 19.26 4.69
CA TRP A 26 -13.08 18.52 3.60
C TRP A 26 -14.06 17.90 2.61
N GLU A 27 -15.36 18.14 2.76
CA GLU A 27 -16.44 17.63 1.90
C GLU A 27 -16.50 16.10 1.86
N LEU A 28 -16.04 15.43 2.91
CA LEU A 28 -16.16 13.98 3.08
C LEU A 28 -17.58 13.58 3.48
N ILE A 29 -18.33 14.54 4.02
CA ILE A 29 -19.76 14.47 4.28
C ILE A 29 -20.45 15.70 3.64
N PRO A 30 -21.77 15.65 3.42
CA PRO A 30 -22.53 16.83 3.02
C PRO A 30 -22.41 17.96 4.05
N LYS A 31 -22.61 19.19 3.60
CA LYS A 31 -22.75 20.33 4.52
C LYS A 31 -23.99 20.13 5.39
N ALA A 32 -23.83 20.29 6.70
CA ALA A 32 -24.94 20.18 7.62
C ALA A 32 -25.85 21.41 7.49
N GLU A 33 -27.16 21.18 7.57
CA GLU A 33 -28.12 22.26 7.77
C GLU A 33 -27.88 22.92 9.13
N ARG A 34 -28.35 24.16 9.29
CA ARG A 34 -28.21 24.90 10.54
C ARG A 34 -29.57 25.29 11.08
N LYS A 35 -29.74 25.11 12.39
CA LYS A 35 -30.88 25.69 13.14
C LYS A 35 -30.77 27.23 13.15
N ALA A 36 -31.86 27.90 13.50
CA ALA A 36 -31.90 29.37 13.64
C ALA A 36 -30.82 29.92 14.60
N ASN A 37 -30.43 29.14 15.60
CA ASN A 37 -29.35 29.48 16.54
C ASN A 37 -27.93 29.14 16.04
N GLY A 38 -27.78 28.76 14.76
CA GLY A 38 -26.50 28.47 14.11
C GLY A 38 -25.93 27.07 14.35
N TYR A 39 -26.59 26.22 15.14
CA TYR A 39 -26.13 24.86 15.42
C TYR A 39 -26.38 23.91 14.24
N ARG A 40 -25.40 23.04 13.97
CA ARG A 40 -25.47 22.02 12.90
C ARG A 40 -26.50 20.95 13.20
N VAL A 41 -27.21 20.53 12.16
CA VAL A 41 -28.16 19.42 12.14
C VAL A 41 -27.67 18.38 11.15
N PHE A 42 -27.34 17.20 11.67
CA PHE A 42 -26.99 16.03 10.89
C PHE A 42 -28.19 15.08 10.79
N THR A 43 -28.14 14.16 9.84
CA THR A 43 -29.24 13.24 9.50
C THR A 43 -28.72 11.81 9.38
N ASP A 44 -29.60 10.83 9.21
CA ASP A 44 -29.20 9.44 9.00
C ASP A 44 -28.24 9.28 7.80
N PHE A 45 -28.43 10.06 6.73
CA PHE A 45 -27.51 10.10 5.59
C PHE A 45 -26.09 10.53 6.00
N HIS A 46 -25.96 11.52 6.89
CA HIS A 46 -24.64 11.94 7.39
C HIS A 46 -23.98 10.82 8.22
N ILE A 47 -24.75 10.08 9.02
CA ILE A 47 -24.23 8.95 9.81
C ILE A 47 -23.64 7.87 8.90
N GLU A 48 -24.37 7.46 7.84
CA GLU A 48 -23.86 6.47 6.90
C GLU A 48 -22.64 6.99 6.13
N GLN A 49 -22.65 8.26 5.73
CA GLN A 49 -21.51 8.87 5.06
C GLN A 49 -20.26 8.94 5.97
N PHE A 50 -20.43 9.19 7.28
CA PHE A 50 -19.33 9.06 8.25
C PHE A 50 -18.80 7.62 8.32
N ARG A 51 -19.69 6.62 8.38
CA ARG A 51 -19.28 5.20 8.40
C ARG A 51 -18.51 4.82 7.13
N LEU A 52 -18.97 5.28 5.97
CA LEU A 52 -18.25 5.13 4.70
C LEU A 52 -16.86 5.74 4.77
N ALA A 53 -16.74 7.01 5.18
CA ALA A 53 -15.46 7.71 5.29
C ALA A 53 -14.50 7.04 6.30
N ARG A 54 -15.02 6.59 7.46
CA ARG A 54 -14.23 5.85 8.46
C ARG A 54 -13.71 4.53 7.91
N THR A 55 -14.54 3.80 7.17
CA THR A 55 -14.16 2.54 6.51
C THR A 55 -13.10 2.77 5.43
N ALA A 56 -13.29 3.82 4.62
CA ALA A 56 -12.39 4.22 3.54
C ALA A 56 -10.97 4.55 4.01
N PHE A 57 -10.85 5.20 5.18
CA PHE A 57 -9.58 5.72 5.66
C PHE A 57 -8.97 4.90 6.81
N GLN A 58 -9.54 3.73 7.12
CA GLN A 58 -9.00 2.84 8.15
C GLN A 58 -7.67 2.19 7.74
N ILE A 59 -7.47 1.95 6.45
CA ILE A 59 -6.24 1.36 5.91
C ILE A 59 -5.50 2.42 5.11
N GLU A 60 -4.24 2.66 5.47
CA GLU A 60 -3.36 3.47 4.66
C GLU A 60 -2.95 2.68 3.41
N VAL A 61 -3.18 3.26 2.25
CA VAL A 61 -2.81 2.68 0.95
C VAL A 61 -2.18 3.80 0.13
N LEU A 62 -0.88 3.69 -0.12
CA LEU A 62 -0.08 4.76 -0.73
C LEU A 62 0.28 4.49 -2.19
N GLN A 63 -0.04 3.30 -2.71
CA GLN A 63 0.38 2.86 -4.03
C GLN A 63 -0.50 3.47 -5.13
N ASN A 64 0.12 3.85 -6.25
CA ASN A 64 -0.51 4.01 -7.57
C ASN A 64 -1.80 4.85 -7.61
N GLY A 65 -1.88 5.91 -6.80
CA GLY A 65 -3.03 6.82 -6.79
C GLY A 65 -4.29 6.28 -6.08
N LEU A 66 -4.20 5.11 -5.44
CA LEU A 66 -5.30 4.47 -4.70
C LEU A 66 -5.90 5.40 -3.63
N ARG A 67 -5.06 6.17 -2.92
CA ARG A 67 -5.49 7.17 -1.94
C ARG A 67 -6.37 8.27 -2.55
N LYS A 68 -6.03 8.73 -3.77
CA LYS A 68 -6.80 9.77 -4.45
C LYS A 68 -8.17 9.23 -4.84
N LYS A 69 -8.20 8.02 -5.40
CA LYS A 69 -9.44 7.36 -5.82
C LYS A 69 -10.40 7.14 -4.65
N ILE A 70 -9.91 6.67 -3.50
CA ILE A 70 -10.78 6.43 -2.35
C ILE A 70 -11.35 7.72 -1.75
N VAL A 71 -10.57 8.81 -1.73
CA VAL A 71 -11.07 10.13 -1.32
C VAL A 71 -12.15 10.61 -2.28
N GLU A 72 -11.94 10.44 -3.58
CA GLU A 72 -12.90 10.81 -4.62
C GLU A 72 -14.22 10.02 -4.49
N THR A 73 -14.15 8.70 -4.29
CA THR A 73 -15.33 7.85 -4.00
C THR A 73 -16.17 8.39 -2.85
N VAL A 74 -15.54 8.74 -1.72
CA VAL A 74 -16.24 9.27 -0.54
C VAL A 74 -16.89 10.61 -0.87
N LYS A 75 -16.18 11.52 -1.55
CA LYS A 75 -16.71 12.85 -1.91
C LYS A 75 -17.87 12.77 -2.91
N VAL A 76 -17.82 11.86 -3.87
CA VAL A 76 -18.89 11.63 -4.84
C VAL A 76 -20.14 11.09 -4.13
N SER A 77 -19.98 10.13 -3.22
CA SER A 77 -21.07 9.63 -2.37
C SER A 77 -21.71 10.73 -1.51
N ALA A 78 -20.91 11.67 -0.98
CA ALA A 78 -21.43 12.80 -0.20
C ALA A 78 -22.34 13.72 -1.03
N LYS A 79 -22.24 13.69 -2.36
CA LYS A 79 -23.12 14.41 -3.29
C LYS A 79 -24.34 13.59 -3.73
N LYS A 80 -24.55 12.39 -3.14
CA LYS A 80 -25.58 11.40 -3.49
C LYS A 80 -25.46 10.82 -4.90
N ASP A 81 -24.31 10.97 -5.54
CA ASP A 81 -24.03 10.31 -6.82
C ASP A 81 -23.51 8.88 -6.55
N PHE A 82 -24.42 8.01 -6.11
CA PHE A 82 -24.05 6.65 -5.70
C PHE A 82 -23.61 5.78 -6.86
N ASP A 83 -24.14 6.01 -8.07
CA ASP A 83 -23.74 5.29 -9.27
C ASP A 83 -22.27 5.52 -9.59
N GLN A 84 -21.85 6.79 -9.64
CA GLN A 84 -20.46 7.12 -9.88
C GLN A 84 -19.56 6.67 -8.70
N ALA A 85 -20.03 6.79 -7.46
CA ALA A 85 -19.28 6.30 -6.30
C ALA A 85 -19.04 4.78 -6.36
N LEU A 86 -20.05 4.00 -6.76
CA LEU A 86 -19.93 2.55 -6.94
C LEU A 86 -18.97 2.18 -8.06
N VAL A 87 -18.98 2.91 -9.19
CA VAL A 87 -18.00 2.71 -10.27
C VAL A 87 -16.58 2.91 -9.73
N LEU A 88 -16.31 4.04 -9.07
CA LEU A 88 -15.00 4.35 -8.50
C LEU A 88 -14.56 3.33 -7.45
N ALA A 89 -15.48 2.85 -6.60
CA ALA A 89 -15.20 1.86 -5.57
C ALA A 89 -14.82 0.49 -6.17
N ASN A 90 -15.50 0.06 -7.24
CA ASN A 90 -15.18 -1.18 -7.93
C ASN A 90 -13.84 -1.08 -8.68
N GLU A 91 -13.56 0.05 -9.32
CA GLU A 91 -12.24 0.29 -9.93
C GLU A 91 -11.12 0.26 -8.89
N TYR A 92 -11.35 0.87 -7.72
CA TYR A 92 -10.42 0.85 -6.60
C TYR A 92 -10.14 -0.60 -6.14
N LEU A 93 -11.18 -1.41 -5.96
CA LEU A 93 -11.04 -2.82 -5.60
C LEU A 93 -10.24 -3.60 -6.67
N SER A 94 -10.53 -3.38 -7.96
CA SER A 94 -9.81 -4.02 -9.07
C SER A 94 -8.33 -3.64 -9.08
N GLN A 95 -8.00 -2.37 -8.83
CA GLN A 95 -6.63 -1.89 -8.73
C GLN A 95 -5.90 -2.53 -7.53
N ILE A 96 -6.52 -2.61 -6.35
CA ILE A 96 -5.92 -3.31 -5.20
C ILE A 96 -5.63 -4.77 -5.53
N GLN A 97 -6.58 -5.47 -6.15
CA GLN A 97 -6.37 -6.87 -6.54
C GLN A 97 -5.22 -7.02 -7.54
N LYS A 98 -5.03 -6.05 -8.44
CA LYS A 98 -3.85 -6.01 -9.32
C LYS A 98 -2.56 -5.87 -8.51
N GLU A 99 -2.52 -4.96 -7.53
CA GLU A 99 -1.35 -4.80 -6.66
C GLU A 99 -1.04 -6.07 -5.85
N VAL A 100 -2.07 -6.79 -5.37
CA VAL A 100 -1.88 -8.09 -4.70
C VAL A 100 -1.22 -9.09 -5.65
N ARG A 101 -1.73 -9.21 -6.89
CA ARG A 101 -1.15 -10.11 -7.89
C ARG A 101 0.31 -9.75 -8.21
N ASN A 102 0.60 -8.46 -8.40
CA ASN A 102 1.97 -7.99 -8.65
C ASN A 102 2.91 -8.37 -7.49
N ALA A 103 2.45 -8.23 -6.24
CA ALA A 103 3.23 -8.59 -5.07
C ALA A 103 3.47 -10.10 -4.94
N GLU A 104 2.50 -10.92 -5.31
CA GLU A 104 2.64 -12.38 -5.34
C GLU A 104 3.55 -12.85 -6.47
N GLU A 105 3.44 -12.25 -7.65
CA GLU A 105 4.31 -12.51 -8.80
C GLU A 105 5.78 -12.17 -8.48
N ALA A 106 6.03 -11.03 -7.82
CA ALA A 106 7.39 -10.67 -7.39
C ALA A 106 7.99 -11.71 -6.40
N ILE A 107 7.17 -12.30 -5.53
CA ILE A 107 7.60 -13.41 -4.67
C ILE A 107 7.89 -14.67 -5.49
N ALA A 108 7.05 -14.98 -6.48
CA ALA A 108 7.26 -16.13 -7.36
C ALA A 108 8.57 -16.01 -8.16
N ILE A 109 8.82 -14.83 -8.75
CA ILE A 109 10.09 -14.52 -9.45
C ILE A 109 11.28 -14.66 -8.48
N THR A 110 11.13 -14.17 -7.25
CA THR A 110 12.19 -14.30 -6.23
C THR A 110 12.53 -15.77 -5.97
N ARG A 111 11.50 -16.63 -5.81
CA ARG A 111 11.71 -18.08 -5.63
C ARG A 111 12.39 -18.72 -6.83
N GLN A 112 11.95 -18.42 -8.04
CA GLN A 112 12.55 -18.95 -9.26
C GLN A 112 14.04 -18.58 -9.38
N ILE A 113 14.41 -17.34 -9.04
CA ILE A 113 15.82 -16.92 -9.05
C ILE A 113 16.64 -17.68 -8.00
N LEU A 114 16.05 -17.97 -6.84
CA LEU A 114 16.70 -18.72 -5.76
C LEU A 114 16.80 -20.23 -6.06
N GLU A 115 15.83 -20.80 -6.76
CA GLU A 115 15.80 -22.22 -7.18
C GLU A 115 16.71 -22.47 -8.39
N GLY A 116 16.83 -21.50 -9.30
CA GLY A 116 17.75 -21.49 -10.44
C GLY A 116 19.24 -21.41 -10.07
N ARG A 117 19.61 -21.85 -8.86
CA ARG A 117 20.99 -22.06 -8.38
C ARG A 117 21.75 -23.16 -9.13
N ALA A 118 21.13 -23.81 -10.12
CA ALA A 118 21.82 -24.74 -11.00
C ALA A 118 22.91 -24.00 -11.81
N ILE A 119 24.12 -24.54 -11.75
CA ILE A 119 25.38 -24.01 -12.30
C ILE A 119 25.19 -23.65 -13.78
N SER A 120 25.42 -22.39 -14.14
CA SER A 120 25.55 -22.00 -15.55
C SER A 120 27.03 -22.07 -15.93
N GLU A 121 27.34 -22.80 -16.99
CA GLU A 121 28.66 -22.88 -17.63
C GLU A 121 29.06 -21.58 -18.35
N THR A 122 28.37 -20.48 -18.10
CA THR A 122 28.73 -19.17 -18.62
C THR A 122 29.94 -18.60 -17.88
N PRO A 123 30.83 -17.86 -18.57
CA PRO A 123 31.93 -17.15 -17.92
C PRO A 123 31.40 -16.24 -16.81
N PRO A 124 32.08 -16.14 -15.66
CA PRO A 124 31.60 -15.32 -14.55
C PRO A 124 31.45 -13.86 -15.00
N LEU A 125 30.23 -13.32 -14.91
CA LEU A 125 30.02 -11.91 -15.20
C LEU A 125 30.82 -11.06 -14.21
N CYS A 126 31.47 -10.02 -14.74
CA CYS A 126 32.22 -9.04 -13.97
C CYS A 126 31.88 -7.65 -14.49
N LEU A 127 30.72 -7.13 -14.06
CA LEU A 127 30.18 -5.87 -14.54
C LEU A 127 30.62 -4.69 -13.66
N LYS A 128 30.77 -3.52 -14.27
CA LYS A 128 30.88 -2.22 -13.61
C LYS A 128 29.49 -1.67 -13.31
N ARG A 129 29.40 -0.72 -12.38
CA ARG A 129 28.12 -0.14 -11.95
C ARG A 129 27.26 0.40 -13.10
N LYS A 130 27.87 1.07 -14.09
CA LYS A 130 27.15 1.59 -15.26
C LYS A 130 26.53 0.47 -16.10
N GLU A 131 27.28 -0.59 -16.35
CA GLU A 131 26.81 -1.76 -17.10
C GLU A 131 25.66 -2.46 -16.35
N VAL A 132 25.73 -2.55 -15.02
CA VAL A 132 24.64 -3.09 -14.20
C VAL A 132 23.38 -2.20 -14.25
N SER A 133 23.57 -0.88 -14.20
CA SER A 133 22.50 0.11 -14.29
C SER A 133 21.75 -0.04 -15.62
N GLU A 134 22.47 -0.18 -16.72
CA GLU A 134 21.92 -0.42 -18.07
C GLU A 134 21.26 -1.80 -18.17
N TYR A 135 21.95 -2.85 -17.71
CA TYR A 135 21.45 -4.24 -17.76
C TYR A 135 20.15 -4.43 -16.96
N LEU A 136 20.04 -3.78 -15.80
CA LEU A 136 18.85 -3.88 -14.95
C LEU A 136 17.84 -2.75 -15.18
N ASN A 137 18.13 -1.82 -16.10
CA ASN A 137 17.31 -0.64 -16.35
C ASN A 137 16.92 0.10 -15.05
N ILE A 138 17.91 0.37 -14.20
CA ILE A 138 17.78 1.14 -12.96
C ILE A 138 18.87 2.21 -12.90
N SER A 139 18.63 3.33 -12.22
CA SER A 139 19.65 4.37 -12.09
C SER A 139 20.86 3.92 -11.25
N MET A 140 22.03 4.49 -11.52
CA MET A 140 23.21 4.29 -10.67
C MET A 140 22.98 4.75 -9.22
N ASP A 141 22.15 5.78 -9.02
CA ASP A 141 21.77 6.22 -7.67
C ASP A 141 20.88 5.21 -6.96
N THR A 142 20.01 4.49 -7.68
CA THR A 142 19.26 3.36 -7.11
C THR A 142 20.20 2.28 -6.59
N LEU A 143 21.21 1.90 -7.38
CA LEU A 143 22.24 0.95 -6.95
C LEU A 143 23.01 1.44 -5.71
N ARG A 144 23.39 2.73 -5.70
CA ARG A 144 24.06 3.35 -4.55
C ARG A 144 23.16 3.34 -3.31
N ASN A 145 21.88 3.67 -3.46
CA ASN A 145 20.92 3.70 -2.39
C ASN A 145 20.73 2.31 -1.77
N TRP A 146 20.65 1.26 -2.60
CA TRP A 146 20.53 -0.12 -2.10
C TRP A 146 21.80 -0.59 -1.37
N GLU A 147 22.99 -0.21 -1.83
CA GLU A 147 24.26 -0.45 -1.11
C GLU A 147 24.26 0.28 0.26
N LEU A 148 23.81 1.54 0.31
CA LEU A 148 23.74 2.33 1.55
C LEU A 148 22.73 1.78 2.56
N ASN A 149 21.60 1.23 2.10
CA ASN A 149 20.59 0.61 2.95
C ASN A 149 20.94 -0.86 3.31
N GLY A 150 22.18 -1.30 3.06
CA GLY A 150 22.65 -2.63 3.47
C GLY A 150 22.07 -3.80 2.68
N LEU A 151 21.28 -3.54 1.63
CA LEU A 151 20.71 -4.61 0.80
C LEU A 151 21.78 -5.43 0.09
N MET A 152 22.97 -4.87 -0.10
CA MET A 152 24.12 -5.57 -0.67
C MET A 152 25.43 -4.90 -0.29
N ARG A 153 26.53 -5.67 -0.33
CA ARG A 153 27.88 -5.16 -0.12
C ARG A 153 28.73 -5.46 -1.35
N ILE A 154 28.99 -4.44 -2.16
CA ILE A 154 29.71 -4.59 -3.44
C ILE A 154 31.22 -4.71 -3.23
N LYS A 155 31.81 -5.72 -3.86
CA LYS A 155 33.26 -5.95 -3.83
C LYS A 155 34.00 -4.92 -4.68
N ARG A 156 35.27 -4.71 -4.36
CA ARG A 156 36.16 -3.79 -5.08
C ARG A 156 37.37 -4.54 -5.62
N LYS A 157 37.81 -4.18 -6.82
CA LYS A 157 39.09 -4.60 -7.38
C LYS A 157 40.24 -3.90 -6.65
N GLN A 158 41.47 -4.36 -6.86
CA GLN A 158 42.68 -3.75 -6.28
C GLN A 158 42.82 -2.26 -6.64
N ASN A 159 42.36 -1.87 -7.83
CA ASN A 159 42.34 -0.47 -8.28
C ASN A 159 41.18 0.37 -7.70
N GLY A 160 40.46 -0.15 -6.70
CA GLY A 160 39.39 0.56 -5.99
C GLY A 160 38.02 0.59 -6.69
N TYR A 161 37.94 0.15 -7.96
CA TYR A 161 36.69 0.12 -8.71
C TYR A 161 35.76 -1.02 -8.25
N ARG A 162 34.46 -0.73 -8.20
CA ARG A 162 33.43 -1.73 -7.90
C ARG A 162 33.24 -2.69 -9.06
N TYR A 163 33.01 -3.95 -8.75
CA TYR A 163 32.61 -4.97 -9.71
C TYR A 163 31.46 -5.81 -9.15
N TYR A 164 30.62 -6.32 -10.04
CA TYR A 164 29.42 -7.08 -9.71
C TYR A 164 29.52 -8.46 -10.34
N THR A 165 29.32 -9.50 -9.52
CA THR A 165 29.31 -10.90 -9.96
C THR A 165 27.91 -11.36 -10.36
N ASP A 166 27.80 -12.55 -10.94
CA ASP A 166 26.50 -13.19 -11.21
C ASP A 166 25.59 -13.27 -9.99
N GLU A 167 26.17 -13.61 -8.83
CA GLU A 167 25.44 -13.63 -7.55
C GLU A 167 24.93 -12.24 -7.17
N ASP A 168 25.73 -11.18 -7.39
CA ASP A 168 25.28 -9.80 -7.17
C ASP A 168 24.14 -9.44 -8.13
N ILE A 169 24.21 -9.85 -9.39
CA ILE A 169 23.17 -9.61 -10.39
C ILE A 169 21.86 -10.34 -10.03
N LYS A 170 21.93 -11.60 -9.59
CA LYS A 170 20.75 -12.35 -9.12
C LYS A 170 20.11 -11.65 -7.92
N ARG A 171 20.92 -11.26 -6.93
CA ARG A 171 20.44 -10.52 -5.75
C ARG A 171 19.79 -9.20 -6.15
N LEU A 172 20.38 -8.47 -7.09
CA LEU A 172 19.82 -7.23 -7.62
C LEU A 172 18.51 -7.45 -8.38
N LYS A 173 18.37 -8.54 -9.14
CA LYS A 173 17.11 -8.91 -9.81
C LYS A 173 16.00 -9.15 -8.77
N ILE A 174 16.31 -9.85 -7.67
CA ILE A 174 15.38 -10.06 -6.55
C ILE A 174 14.94 -8.71 -5.95
N ILE A 175 15.92 -7.86 -5.57
CA ILE A 175 15.64 -6.54 -4.99
C ILE A 175 14.77 -5.71 -5.95
N ARG A 176 15.12 -5.68 -7.24
CA ARG A 176 14.37 -4.96 -8.27
C ARG A 176 12.92 -5.45 -8.37
N SER A 177 12.70 -6.76 -8.49
CA SER A 177 11.35 -7.33 -8.59
C SER A 177 10.48 -6.95 -7.40
N LEU A 178 11.00 -7.05 -6.18
CA LEU A 178 10.27 -6.71 -4.96
C LEU A 178 10.02 -5.20 -4.82
N ARG A 179 10.97 -4.36 -5.24
CA ARG A 179 10.80 -2.90 -5.26
C ARG A 179 9.77 -2.46 -6.28
N CYS A 180 9.72 -3.08 -7.47
CA CYS A 180 8.67 -2.83 -8.45
C CYS A 180 7.28 -3.21 -7.92
N ALA A 181 7.20 -4.22 -7.07
CA ALA A 181 5.99 -4.59 -6.34
C ALA A 181 5.71 -3.75 -5.08
N ASN A 182 6.47 -2.68 -4.83
CA ASN A 182 6.31 -1.76 -3.69
C ASN A 182 6.67 -2.30 -2.29
N TYR A 183 7.35 -3.44 -2.15
CA TYR A 183 7.90 -3.86 -0.85
C TYR A 183 8.95 -2.88 -0.33
N SER A 184 8.91 -2.50 0.95
CA SER A 184 9.91 -1.59 1.53
C SER A 184 11.33 -2.17 1.45
N LEU A 185 12.35 -1.29 1.50
CA LEU A 185 13.75 -1.76 1.60
C LEU A 185 13.96 -2.59 2.86
N GLU A 186 13.30 -2.22 3.96
CA GLU A 186 13.38 -2.93 5.24
C GLU A 186 12.78 -4.35 5.15
N ALA A 187 11.62 -4.53 4.52
CA ALA A 187 11.07 -5.87 4.27
C ALA A 187 12.00 -6.74 3.42
N ILE A 188 12.60 -6.15 2.38
CA ILE A 188 13.56 -6.85 1.52
C ILE A 188 14.81 -7.22 2.32
N LEU A 189 15.34 -6.30 3.13
CA LEU A 189 16.51 -6.55 3.97
C LEU A 189 16.26 -7.70 4.95
N ARG A 190 15.13 -7.68 5.68
CA ARG A 190 14.71 -8.77 6.58
C ARG A 190 14.65 -10.12 5.84
N MET A 191 14.07 -10.13 4.65
CA MET A 191 13.97 -11.34 3.83
C MET A 191 15.34 -11.86 3.39
N LEU A 192 16.24 -10.98 2.99
CA LEU A 192 17.61 -11.35 2.61
C LEU A 192 18.43 -11.88 3.80
N HIS A 193 18.23 -11.35 5.00
CA HIS A 193 18.84 -11.89 6.22
C HIS A 193 18.29 -13.28 6.55
N ALA A 194 16.96 -13.44 6.56
CA ALA A 194 16.33 -14.73 6.84
C ALA A 194 16.78 -15.82 5.86
N LEU A 195 17.00 -15.49 4.58
CA LEU A 195 17.55 -16.42 3.58
C LEU A 195 19.02 -16.77 3.79
N SER A 196 19.79 -15.87 4.41
CA SER A 196 21.18 -16.13 4.77
C SER A 196 21.28 -17.12 5.93
N ASP A 197 20.31 -17.06 6.86
CA ASP A 197 20.25 -17.94 8.03
C ASP A 197 19.61 -19.29 7.69
N ASP A 198 18.54 -19.28 6.88
CA ASP A 198 17.82 -20.47 6.42
C ASP A 198 17.40 -20.34 4.94
N PRO A 199 18.06 -21.05 4.00
CA PRO A 199 17.70 -21.03 2.58
C PRO A 199 16.28 -21.50 2.27
N HIS A 200 15.63 -22.24 3.18
CA HIS A 200 14.29 -22.79 3.00
C HIS A 200 13.21 -21.93 3.70
N THR A 201 13.57 -20.75 4.20
CA THR A 201 12.63 -19.87 4.90
C THR A 201 11.43 -19.50 4.03
N ASN A 202 10.27 -19.31 4.68
CA ASN A 202 9.07 -18.87 3.98
C ASN A 202 9.15 -17.37 3.65
N ILE A 203 9.65 -17.06 2.46
CA ILE A 203 9.81 -15.70 1.93
C ILE A 203 8.54 -14.85 2.06
N LYS A 204 7.36 -15.42 1.74
CA LYS A 204 6.08 -14.70 1.81
C LYS A 204 5.77 -14.30 3.26
N ARG A 205 6.04 -15.19 4.22
CA ARG A 205 5.86 -14.90 5.65
C ARG A 205 6.81 -13.79 6.10
N VAL A 206 8.11 -13.91 5.79
CA VAL A 206 9.13 -12.94 6.23
C VAL A 206 8.86 -11.53 5.67
N LEU A 207 8.54 -11.44 4.37
CA LEU A 207 8.20 -10.17 3.72
C LEU A 207 6.96 -9.49 4.29
N ASN A 208 6.11 -10.23 5.01
CA ASN A 208 4.86 -9.70 5.57
C ASN A 208 4.85 -9.64 7.11
N THR A 209 5.98 -9.95 7.75
CA THR A 209 6.10 -9.96 9.21
C THR A 209 7.22 -8.99 9.60
N PRO A 210 6.88 -7.73 9.93
CA PRO A 210 7.78 -6.82 10.62
C PRO A 210 8.22 -7.41 11.96
N LYS A 211 9.34 -6.93 12.52
CA LYS A 211 9.77 -7.35 13.86
C LYS A 211 8.92 -6.67 14.93
N ASP A 212 8.81 -7.28 16.10
CA ASP A 212 7.99 -6.78 17.21
C ASP A 212 8.53 -5.47 17.82
N ASP A 213 9.81 -5.15 17.61
CA ASP A 213 10.49 -3.94 18.06
C ASP A 213 10.45 -2.77 17.07
N THR A 214 9.68 -2.89 15.98
CA THR A 214 9.61 -1.84 14.95
C THR A 214 8.61 -0.75 15.37
N ASP A 215 9.11 0.42 15.79
CA ASP A 215 8.27 1.55 16.25
C ASP A 215 7.29 2.06 15.17
N ILE A 216 7.69 2.01 13.90
CA ILE A 216 6.87 2.44 12.76
C ILE A 216 6.81 1.30 11.75
N ILE A 217 5.65 0.66 11.65
CA ILE A 217 5.38 -0.37 10.64
C ILE A 217 4.73 0.30 9.43
N SER A 218 5.45 0.36 8.31
CA SER A 218 4.88 0.82 7.06
C SER A 218 3.92 -0.22 6.47
N VAL A 219 2.91 0.25 5.74
CA VAL A 219 2.05 -0.58 4.88
C VAL A 219 2.87 -1.52 3.99
N CYS A 220 4.00 -1.02 3.48
CA CYS A 220 4.91 -1.74 2.59
C CYS A 220 5.78 -2.79 3.32
N ASP A 221 5.85 -2.78 4.65
CA ASP A 221 6.52 -3.82 5.46
C ASP A 221 5.66 -5.08 5.64
N ARG A 222 4.37 -4.98 5.32
CA ARG A 222 3.37 -6.05 5.39
C ARG A 222 2.42 -6.00 4.19
N LEU A 223 3.01 -5.78 3.02
CA LEU A 223 2.32 -5.32 1.82
C LEU A 223 1.09 -6.16 1.45
N ILE A 224 1.25 -7.47 1.27
CA ILE A 224 0.13 -8.34 0.84
C ILE A 224 -0.98 -8.31 1.89
N ILE A 225 -0.62 -8.38 3.18
CA ILE A 225 -1.61 -8.34 4.27
C ILE A 225 -2.36 -7.01 4.25
N SER A 226 -1.67 -5.89 4.06
CA SER A 226 -2.28 -4.56 3.99
C SER A 226 -3.20 -4.43 2.77
N LEU A 227 -2.76 -4.89 1.60
CA LEU A 227 -3.56 -4.85 0.38
C LEU A 227 -4.82 -5.74 0.49
N GLN A 228 -4.69 -6.93 1.07
CA GLN A 228 -5.84 -7.81 1.33
C GLN A 228 -6.85 -7.15 2.28
N ARG A 229 -6.38 -6.50 3.37
CA ARG A 229 -7.25 -5.73 4.27
C ARG A 229 -7.91 -4.55 3.54
N ALA A 230 -7.18 -3.87 2.66
CA ALA A 230 -7.74 -2.80 1.85
C ALA A 230 -8.83 -3.31 0.89
N ALA A 231 -8.66 -4.49 0.31
CA ALA A 231 -9.66 -5.13 -0.54
C ALA A 231 -10.93 -5.49 0.24
N GLU A 232 -10.80 -6.02 1.46
CA GLU A 232 -11.96 -6.27 2.32
C GLU A 232 -12.67 -4.98 2.73
N ASN A 233 -11.92 -3.91 3.02
CA ASN A 233 -12.52 -2.60 3.27
C ASN A 233 -13.23 -2.04 2.03
N ALA A 234 -12.67 -2.21 0.83
CA ALA A 234 -13.33 -1.81 -0.41
C ALA A 234 -14.66 -2.54 -0.61
N LYS A 235 -14.71 -3.85 -0.36
CA LYS A 235 -15.96 -4.64 -0.41
C LYS A 235 -17.00 -4.12 0.58
N LYS A 236 -16.60 -3.81 1.81
CA LYS A 236 -17.49 -3.20 2.83
C LYS A 236 -18.02 -1.85 2.37
N MET A 237 -17.17 -1.00 1.80
CA MET A 237 -17.60 0.29 1.26
C MET A 237 -18.61 0.12 0.13
N ILE A 238 -18.41 -0.83 -0.78
CA ILE A 238 -19.37 -1.13 -1.84
C ILE A 238 -20.73 -1.55 -1.23
N GLY A 239 -20.71 -2.38 -0.17
CA GLY A 239 -21.93 -2.71 0.58
C GLY A 239 -22.63 -1.46 1.13
N ILE A 240 -21.90 -0.62 1.87
CA ILE A 240 -22.42 0.64 2.43
C ILE A 240 -23.00 1.54 1.32
N LEU A 241 -22.32 1.66 0.18
CA LEU A 241 -22.79 2.47 -0.95
C LEU A 241 -24.08 1.94 -1.55
N ASN A 242 -24.23 0.61 -1.69
CA ASN A 242 -25.47 0.01 -2.17
C ASN A 242 -26.63 0.23 -1.19
N ASP A 243 -26.38 0.07 0.12
CA ASP A 243 -27.38 0.33 1.15
C ASP A 243 -27.80 1.82 1.13
N MET A 244 -26.83 2.72 1.06
CA MET A 244 -27.08 4.16 0.96
C MET A 244 -27.86 4.51 -0.31
N LYS A 245 -27.54 3.90 -1.45
CA LYS A 245 -28.29 4.06 -2.70
C LYS A 245 -29.74 3.61 -2.52
N SER A 246 -29.99 2.45 -1.93
CA SER A 246 -31.35 1.95 -1.73
C SER A 246 -32.19 2.83 -0.79
N ILE A 247 -31.57 3.52 0.16
CA ILE A 247 -32.26 4.28 1.21
C ILE A 247 -32.38 5.78 0.87
N PHE A 248 -31.39 6.35 0.17
CA PHE A 248 -31.24 7.80 0.01
C PHE A 248 -31.18 8.30 -1.44
N SER A 249 -31.28 7.40 -2.45
CA SER A 249 -31.48 7.78 -3.86
C SER A 249 -32.84 8.41 -4.11
#